data_AF-A0A0C1IJQ7-F1
#
_entry.id   AF-A0A0C1IJQ7-F1
#
_cell.length_a   1.000
_cell.length_b   1.000
_cell.length_c   1.000
_cell.angle_alpha   90.00
_cell.angle_beta   90.00
_cell.angle_gamma   90.00
#
_symmetry.space_group_name_H-M   'P 1'
#
loop_
_entity.id
_entity.type
_entity.pdbx_description
1 polymer ?
#
loop_
_entity_poly.entity_id
_entity_poly.type
_entity_poly.pdbx_seq_one_letter_code
_entity_poly.pdbx_strand_id
1 'polypeptide(L)'
;MNPVNRLFLVLLTVLYCATTFGQCRTNKELAESKALKLSPLFGQFVALQQSNKDSARVLSRYIIKELQEVYCTDTTNKDIGHYLAFYLYYDKQIPSAIQWYLKQLESETYIYDKANHNAALALCFAYIGELDSIEIYLNRSFSIDGYDKNLRIQSLVNNFEEIAKELSCNFLSSDFSLLRSKFSDPCEYAPKFLKIVYGISNRFLSDENERYNTSVSKNNLECCR
;
A
#
# COMPACT_ATOMS: atom_id res chain seq x y z
N MET A 1 -15.94 -32.43 -17.54
CA MET A 1 -16.92 -31.32 -17.50
C MET A 1 -17.47 -31.12 -18.90
N ASN A 2 -18.79 -31.21 -19.08
CA ASN A 2 -19.43 -31.10 -20.41
C ASN A 2 -19.23 -29.68 -20.98
N PRO A 3 -18.86 -29.48 -22.26
CA PRO A 3 -18.63 -28.16 -22.89
C PRO A 3 -19.77 -27.15 -22.67
N VAL A 4 -21.02 -27.62 -22.60
CA VAL A 4 -22.19 -26.76 -22.30
C VAL A 4 -22.08 -26.11 -20.91
N ASN A 5 -21.57 -26.85 -19.91
CA ASN A 5 -21.40 -26.34 -18.55
C ASN A 5 -20.25 -25.32 -18.44
N ARG A 6 -19.24 -25.40 -19.32
CA ARG A 6 -18.16 -24.40 -19.39
C ARG A 6 -18.65 -23.08 -19.98
N LEU A 7 -19.45 -23.14 -21.05
CA LEU A 7 -20.03 -21.95 -21.69
C LEU A 7 -21.00 -21.22 -20.74
N PHE A 8 -21.80 -21.97 -19.98
CA PHE A 8 -22.72 -21.41 -18.99
C PHE A 8 -22.00 -20.71 -17.83
N LEU A 9 -20.90 -21.30 -17.33
CA LEU A 9 -20.04 -20.68 -16.31
C LEU A 9 -19.37 -19.41 -16.83
N VAL A 10 -18.86 -19.41 -18.06
CA VAL A 10 -18.27 -18.20 -18.67
C VAL A 10 -19.33 -17.10 -18.83
N LEU A 11 -20.53 -17.43 -19.30
CA LEU A 11 -21.63 -16.46 -19.42
C LEU A 11 -22.06 -15.91 -18.06
N LEU A 12 -22.19 -16.74 -17.03
CA LEU A 12 -22.48 -16.29 -15.67
C LEU A 12 -21.36 -15.39 -15.12
N THR A 13 -20.10 -15.69 -15.42
CA THR A 13 -18.96 -14.87 -14.99
C THR A 13 -18.95 -13.52 -15.72
N VAL A 14 -19.26 -13.49 -17.02
CA VAL A 14 -19.36 -12.27 -17.83
C VAL A 14 -20.57 -11.42 -17.40
N LEU A 15 -21.72 -12.03 -17.14
CA LEU A 15 -22.92 -11.34 -16.61
C LEU A 15 -22.71 -10.84 -15.19
N TYR A 16 -22.01 -11.59 -14.34
CA TYR A 16 -21.62 -11.15 -13.02
C TYR A 16 -20.68 -9.95 -13.11
N CYS A 17 -19.63 -10.01 -13.95
CA CYS A 17 -18.77 -8.87 -14.20
C CYS A 17 -19.54 -7.66 -14.77
N ALA A 18 -20.49 -7.87 -15.69
CA ALA A 18 -21.30 -6.78 -16.25
C ALA A 18 -22.31 -6.15 -15.27
N THR A 19 -22.70 -6.87 -14.22
CA THR A 19 -23.64 -6.38 -13.20
C THR A 19 -22.94 -5.85 -11.94
N THR A 20 -21.72 -6.30 -11.63
CA THR A 20 -20.89 -5.75 -10.54
C THR A 20 -20.13 -4.50 -10.95
N PHE A 21 -19.77 -4.36 -12.22
CA PHE A 21 -19.27 -3.12 -12.79
C PHE A 21 -20.45 -2.32 -13.36
N GLY A 22 -21.30 -1.80 -12.46
CA GLY A 22 -22.34 -0.85 -12.83
C GLY A 22 -21.78 0.26 -13.72
N GLN A 23 -22.54 0.68 -14.73
CA GLN A 23 -22.15 1.67 -15.73
C GLN A 23 -21.46 2.89 -15.09
N CYS A 24 -20.12 2.86 -15.05
CA CYS A 24 -19.35 4.01 -14.62
C CYS A 24 -19.60 5.13 -15.63
N ARG A 25 -20.06 6.28 -15.14
CA ARG A 25 -20.24 7.48 -15.95
C ARG A 25 -19.03 8.38 -15.74
N THR A 26 -18.80 9.31 -16.65
CA THR A 26 -17.82 10.38 -16.44
C THR A 26 -18.62 11.64 -16.10
N ASN A 27 -18.76 11.95 -14.82
CA ASN A 27 -19.36 13.20 -14.35
C ASN A 27 -18.48 13.80 -13.24
N LYS A 28 -17.51 14.63 -13.65
CA LYS A 28 -16.49 15.20 -12.77
C LYS A 28 -17.09 16.06 -11.66
N GLU A 29 -18.02 16.95 -11.99
CA GLU A 29 -18.66 17.83 -11.01
C GLU A 29 -19.41 17.05 -9.94
N LEU A 30 -20.12 15.98 -10.33
CA LEU A 30 -20.80 15.10 -9.38
C LEU A 30 -19.81 14.31 -8.52
N ALA A 31 -18.71 13.82 -9.10
CA ALA A 31 -17.66 13.14 -8.36
C ALA A 31 -16.99 14.06 -7.35
N GLU A 32 -16.64 15.29 -7.73
CA GLU A 32 -16.07 16.31 -6.84
C GLU A 32 -17.03 16.65 -5.69
N SER A 33 -18.32 16.85 -5.98
CA SER A 33 -19.34 17.09 -4.96
C SER A 33 -19.45 15.95 -3.95
N LYS A 34 -19.37 14.69 -4.42
CA LYS A 34 -19.35 13.51 -3.54
C LYS A 34 -18.06 13.45 -2.73
N ALA A 35 -16.89 13.68 -3.34
CA ALA A 35 -15.60 13.65 -2.66
C ALA A 35 -15.50 14.71 -1.54
N LEU A 36 -16.03 15.92 -1.77
CA LEU A 36 -16.05 16.99 -0.77
C LEU A 36 -16.82 16.59 0.50
N LYS A 37 -17.89 15.80 0.37
CA LYS A 37 -18.66 15.29 1.53
C LYS A 37 -17.85 14.31 2.39
N LEU A 38 -16.76 13.73 1.87
CA LEU A 38 -15.91 12.79 2.60
C LEU A 38 -14.83 13.50 3.44
N SER A 39 -14.51 14.77 3.14
CA SER A 39 -13.45 15.51 3.83
C SER A 39 -13.58 15.49 5.37
N PRO A 40 -14.78 15.73 5.97
CA PRO A 40 -14.93 15.63 7.42
C PRO A 40 -14.66 14.22 7.98
N LEU A 41 -14.95 13.18 7.20
CA LEU A 41 -14.74 11.79 7.61
C LEU A 41 -13.25 11.43 7.65
N PHE A 42 -12.43 12.01 6.76
CA PHE A 42 -10.98 11.82 6.81
C PHE A 42 -10.39 12.39 8.12
N GLY A 43 -10.84 13.58 8.55
CA GLY A 43 -10.42 14.15 9.83
C GLY A 43 -10.85 13.31 11.03
N GLN A 44 -12.09 12.81 11.02
CA GLN A 44 -12.58 11.89 12.06
C GLN A 44 -11.78 10.59 12.09
N PHE A 45 -11.46 10.03 10.93
CA PHE A 45 -10.66 8.82 10.81
C PHE A 45 -9.27 8.99 11.45
N VAL A 46 -8.56 10.09 11.15
CA VAL A 46 -7.23 10.36 11.73
C VAL A 46 -7.30 10.44 13.26
N ALA A 47 -8.32 11.10 13.81
CA ALA A 47 -8.53 11.18 15.25
C ALA A 47 -8.82 9.80 15.90
N LEU A 48 -9.62 8.97 15.23
CA LEU A 48 -9.95 7.62 15.70
C LEU A 48 -8.76 6.67 15.58
N GLN A 49 -7.94 6.79 14.55
CA GLN A 49 -6.80 5.88 14.32
C GLN A 49 -5.84 5.83 15.53
N GLN A 50 -5.69 6.94 16.24
CA GLN A 50 -4.81 7.05 17.41
C GLN A 50 -5.48 6.63 18.72
N SER A 51 -6.80 6.71 18.82
CA SER A 51 -7.55 6.56 20.07
C SER A 51 -8.38 5.27 20.15
N ASN A 52 -8.93 4.81 19.03
CA ASN A 52 -9.77 3.62 18.93
C ASN A 52 -9.69 3.00 17.51
N LYS A 53 -8.83 1.98 17.37
CA LYS A 53 -8.58 1.29 16.09
C LYS A 53 -9.81 0.58 15.53
N ASP A 54 -10.69 0.05 16.38
CA ASP A 54 -11.89 -0.66 15.94
C ASP A 54 -12.92 0.31 15.33
N SER A 55 -13.16 1.44 15.99
CA SER A 55 -14.02 2.51 15.46
C SER A 55 -13.44 3.10 14.17
N ALA A 56 -12.11 3.27 14.09
CA ALA A 56 -11.45 3.71 12.88
C ALA A 56 -11.65 2.71 11.72
N ARG A 57 -11.62 1.40 11.99
CA ARG A 57 -11.92 0.36 10.98
C ARG A 57 -13.35 0.39 10.50
N VAL A 58 -14.31 0.62 11.40
CA VAL A 58 -15.72 0.76 11.00
C VAL A 58 -15.90 1.96 10.08
N LEU A 59 -15.29 3.10 10.43
CA LEU A 59 -15.32 4.30 9.60
C LEU A 59 -14.59 4.10 8.26
N SER A 60 -13.45 3.40 8.23
CA SER A 60 -12.75 3.13 6.98
C SER A 60 -13.59 2.31 6.01
N ARG A 61 -14.37 1.32 6.48
CA ARG A 61 -15.29 0.55 5.62
C ARG A 61 -16.34 1.43 4.96
N TYR A 62 -16.89 2.38 5.71
CA TYR A 62 -17.81 3.37 5.16
C TYR A 62 -17.12 4.24 4.10
N ILE A 63 -15.95 4.79 4.42
CA ILE A 63 -15.16 5.61 3.49
C ILE A 63 -14.82 4.84 2.21
N ILE A 64 -14.43 3.56 2.30
CA ILE A 64 -14.14 2.71 1.13
C ILE A 64 -15.35 2.65 0.20
N LYS A 65 -16.54 2.38 0.75
CA LYS A 65 -17.76 2.29 -0.05
C LYS A 65 -18.03 3.63 -0.77
N GLU A 66 -17.95 4.74 -0.05
CA GLU A 66 -18.21 6.05 -0.65
C GLU A 66 -17.18 6.40 -1.73
N LEU A 67 -15.89 6.15 -1.48
CA LEU A 67 -14.83 6.38 -2.47
C LEU A 67 -15.00 5.49 -3.71
N GLN A 68 -15.47 4.25 -3.56
CA GLN A 68 -15.84 3.40 -4.72
C GLN A 68 -16.97 4.04 -5.53
N GLU A 69 -18.00 4.59 -4.87
CA GLU A 69 -19.08 5.29 -5.56
C GLU A 69 -18.60 6.57 -6.26
N VAL A 70 -17.66 7.31 -5.66
CA VAL A 70 -17.04 8.47 -6.31
C VAL A 70 -16.24 8.01 -7.54
N TYR A 71 -15.44 6.95 -7.40
CA TYR A 71 -14.66 6.40 -8.51
C TYR A 71 -15.54 5.92 -9.67
N CYS A 72 -16.67 5.27 -9.38
CA CYS A 72 -17.64 4.88 -10.41
C CYS A 72 -18.32 6.08 -11.08
N THR A 73 -18.34 7.25 -10.42
CA THR A 73 -18.88 8.50 -10.96
C THR A 73 -17.86 9.25 -11.82
N ASP A 74 -16.56 9.06 -11.58
CA ASP A 74 -15.47 9.51 -12.44
C ASP A 74 -14.25 8.60 -12.29
N THR A 75 -14.05 7.70 -13.25
CA THR A 75 -12.95 6.73 -13.22
C THR A 75 -11.59 7.35 -13.59
N THR A 76 -11.57 8.62 -14.01
CA THR A 76 -10.35 9.34 -14.43
C THR A 76 -9.66 10.08 -13.28
N ASN A 77 -10.34 10.25 -12.15
CA ASN A 77 -9.78 10.90 -10.97
C ASN A 77 -8.82 9.95 -10.24
N LYS A 78 -7.52 10.26 -10.31
CA LYS A 78 -6.43 9.45 -9.73
C LYS A 78 -6.38 9.54 -8.20
N ASP A 79 -6.68 10.72 -7.65
CA ASP A 79 -6.61 10.97 -6.20
C ASP A 79 -7.54 10.03 -5.42
N ILE A 80 -8.72 9.73 -5.97
CA ILE A 80 -9.64 8.75 -5.37
C ILE A 80 -8.97 7.39 -5.20
N GLY A 81 -8.20 6.95 -6.21
CA GLY A 81 -7.52 5.67 -6.16
C GLY A 81 -6.40 5.61 -5.12
N HIS A 82 -5.72 6.74 -4.85
CA HIS A 82 -4.77 6.84 -3.75
C HIS A 82 -5.46 6.63 -2.40
N TYR A 83 -6.55 7.36 -2.14
CA TYR A 83 -7.32 7.20 -0.90
C TYR A 83 -7.89 5.79 -0.77
N LEU A 84 -8.41 5.22 -1.86
CA LEU A 84 -8.97 3.87 -1.85
C LEU A 84 -7.93 2.82 -1.43
N ALA A 85 -6.73 2.89 -2.01
CA ALA A 85 -5.64 1.96 -1.69
C ALA A 85 -5.28 2.03 -0.19
N PHE A 86 -5.17 3.24 0.35
CA PHE A 86 -4.87 3.48 1.77
C PHE A 86 -5.93 2.88 2.70
N TYR A 87 -7.21 3.18 2.47
CA TYR A 87 -8.27 2.68 3.35
C TYR A 87 -8.47 1.17 3.22
N LEU A 88 -8.30 0.59 2.02
CA LEU A 88 -8.32 -0.85 1.82
C LEU A 88 -7.17 -1.54 2.57
N TYR A 89 -5.96 -0.96 2.56
CA TYR A 89 -4.84 -1.45 3.36
C TYR A 89 -5.15 -1.39 4.86
N TYR A 90 -5.70 -0.27 5.33
CA TYR A 90 -6.05 -0.08 6.74
C TYR A 90 -7.10 -1.10 7.24
N ASP A 91 -8.15 -1.34 6.42
CA ASP A 91 -9.19 -2.34 6.70
C ASP A 91 -8.75 -3.79 6.41
N LYS A 92 -7.47 -4.00 6.05
CA LYS A 92 -6.86 -5.31 5.75
C LYS A 92 -7.51 -6.04 4.57
N GLN A 93 -8.09 -5.32 3.63
CA GLN A 93 -8.48 -5.84 2.32
C GLN A 93 -7.26 -5.86 1.38
N ILE A 94 -6.23 -6.61 1.77
CA ILE A 94 -4.88 -6.52 1.19
C ILE A 94 -4.84 -6.80 -0.32
N PRO A 95 -5.52 -7.83 -0.88
CA PRO A 95 -5.51 -8.05 -2.33
C PRO A 95 -6.07 -6.85 -3.12
N SER A 96 -7.15 -6.24 -2.62
CA SER A 96 -7.74 -5.05 -3.22
C SER A 96 -6.80 -3.85 -3.12
N ALA A 97 -6.16 -3.64 -1.96
CA ALA A 97 -5.17 -2.58 -1.78
C ALA A 97 -4.01 -2.71 -2.78
N ILE A 98 -3.47 -3.92 -2.98
CA ILE A 98 -2.42 -4.21 -3.96
C ILE A 98 -2.88 -3.80 -5.37
N GLN A 99 -4.07 -4.23 -5.79
CA GLN A 99 -4.60 -3.88 -7.12
C GLN A 99 -4.66 -2.36 -7.32
N TRP A 100 -5.10 -1.62 -6.31
CA TRP A 100 -5.19 -0.17 -6.39
C TRP A 100 -3.84 0.53 -6.40
N TYR A 101 -2.88 0.11 -5.55
CA TYR A 101 -1.54 0.66 -5.58
C TYR A 101 -0.81 0.38 -6.91
N LEU A 102 -0.96 -0.82 -7.47
CA LEU A 102 -0.39 -1.14 -8.79
C LEU A 102 -0.96 -0.24 -9.89
N LYS A 103 -2.28 -0.06 -9.90
CA LYS A 103 -2.96 0.83 -10.84
C LYS A 103 -2.51 2.29 -10.71
N GLN A 104 -2.29 2.78 -9.49
CA GLN A 104 -1.77 4.14 -9.29
C GLN A 104 -0.34 4.27 -9.83
N LEU A 105 0.55 3.30 -9.55
CA LEU A 105 1.93 3.30 -10.02
C LEU A 105 2.07 3.39 -11.55
N GLU A 106 1.15 2.79 -12.31
CA GLU A 106 1.15 2.85 -13.79
C GLU A 106 0.98 4.28 -14.31
N SER A 107 0.33 5.14 -13.53
CA SER A 107 -0.04 6.49 -13.94
C SER A 107 0.61 7.59 -13.10
N GLU A 108 1.44 7.23 -12.13
CA GLU A 108 2.08 8.13 -11.17
C GLU A 108 3.26 8.86 -11.80
N THR A 109 3.19 10.19 -11.77
CA THR A 109 4.22 11.08 -12.30
C THR A 109 5.05 11.73 -11.20
N TYR A 110 4.50 11.82 -9.99
CA TYR A 110 5.19 12.43 -8.86
C TYR A 110 6.08 11.40 -8.16
N ILE A 111 7.38 11.71 -8.12
CA ILE A 111 8.39 10.74 -7.69
C ILE A 111 8.23 10.33 -6.21
N TYR A 112 7.78 11.24 -5.35
CA TYR A 112 7.56 10.97 -3.94
C TYR A 112 6.36 10.05 -3.71
N ASP A 113 5.24 10.30 -4.41
CA ASP A 113 4.07 9.42 -4.33
C ASP A 113 4.40 8.03 -4.86
N LYS A 114 5.20 7.96 -5.93
CA LYS A 114 5.73 6.70 -6.43
C LYS A 114 6.55 5.96 -5.38
N ALA A 115 7.42 6.64 -4.64
CA ALA A 115 8.18 6.01 -3.55
C ALA A 115 7.27 5.47 -2.44
N ASN A 116 6.24 6.24 -2.07
CA ASN A 116 5.27 5.88 -1.04
C ASN A 116 4.38 4.70 -1.47
N HIS A 117 3.91 4.67 -2.72
CA HIS A 117 3.12 3.53 -3.23
C HIS A 117 3.95 2.25 -3.32
N ASN A 118 5.23 2.34 -3.72
CA ASN A 118 6.13 1.19 -3.66
C ASN A 118 6.32 0.71 -2.21
N ALA A 119 6.51 1.61 -1.24
CA ALA A 119 6.60 1.23 0.18
C ALA A 119 5.31 0.56 0.69
N ALA A 120 4.14 1.10 0.34
CA ALA A 120 2.85 0.54 0.71
C ALA A 120 2.60 -0.85 0.10
N LEU A 121 3.05 -1.08 -1.15
CA LEU A 121 3.03 -2.40 -1.76
C LEU A 121 3.91 -3.39 -1.00
N ALA A 122 5.13 -3.01 -0.61
CA ALA A 122 5.99 -3.88 0.18
C ALA A 122 5.32 -4.31 1.49
N LEU A 123 4.63 -3.39 2.18
CA LEU A 123 3.84 -3.72 3.38
C LEU A 123 2.70 -4.69 3.05
N CYS A 124 1.93 -4.44 1.98
CA CYS A 124 0.87 -5.34 1.55
C CYS A 124 1.40 -6.76 1.26
N PHE A 125 2.54 -6.88 0.59
CA PHE A 125 3.17 -8.16 0.29
C PHE A 125 3.66 -8.90 1.54
N ALA A 126 4.00 -8.18 2.61
CA ALA A 126 4.26 -8.75 3.93
C ALA A 126 3.03 -9.47 4.51
N TYR A 127 1.84 -8.90 4.37
CA TYR A 127 0.60 -9.51 4.86
C TYR A 127 0.17 -10.76 4.08
N ILE A 128 0.70 -10.97 2.87
CA ILE A 128 0.35 -12.11 2.03
C ILE A 128 1.51 -13.08 1.76
N GLY A 129 2.67 -12.87 2.39
CA GLY A 129 3.75 -13.85 2.36
C GLY A 129 4.65 -13.81 1.12
N GLU A 130 4.66 -12.72 0.36
CA GLU A 130 5.37 -12.62 -0.93
C GLU A 130 6.75 -11.95 -0.77
N LEU A 131 7.74 -12.72 -0.29
CA LEU A 131 9.08 -12.20 0.06
C LEU A 131 9.80 -11.51 -1.12
N ASP A 132 9.74 -12.11 -2.31
CA ASP A 132 10.37 -11.54 -3.51
C ASP A 132 9.75 -10.18 -3.87
N SER A 133 8.44 -10.06 -3.71
CA SER A 133 7.74 -8.80 -3.96
C SER A 133 8.12 -7.74 -2.93
N ILE A 134 8.26 -8.10 -1.65
CA ILE A 134 8.77 -7.17 -0.61
C ILE A 134 10.12 -6.60 -1.05
N GLU A 135 11.06 -7.46 -1.45
CA GLU A 135 12.39 -7.02 -1.88
C GLU A 135 12.33 -6.08 -3.10
N ILE A 136 11.57 -6.44 -4.14
CA ILE A 136 11.43 -5.62 -5.35
C ILE A 136 10.89 -4.24 -5.03
N TYR A 137 9.82 -4.14 -4.24
CA TYR A 137 9.14 -2.89 -3.96
C TYR A 137 9.89 -2.01 -2.95
N LEU A 138 10.61 -2.61 -1.99
CA LEU A 138 11.52 -1.87 -1.12
C LEU A 138 12.67 -1.23 -1.90
N ASN A 139 13.32 -2.00 -2.77
CA ASN A 139 14.39 -1.47 -3.62
C ASN A 139 13.89 -0.29 -4.48
N ARG A 140 12.72 -0.41 -5.10
CA ARG A 140 12.11 0.68 -5.89
C ARG A 140 11.79 1.91 -5.04
N SER A 141 11.30 1.74 -3.81
CA SER A 141 10.99 2.85 -2.92
C SER A 141 12.25 3.58 -2.44
N PHE A 142 13.31 2.83 -2.10
CA PHE A 142 14.54 3.40 -1.53
C PHE A 142 15.51 3.91 -2.61
N SER A 143 15.40 3.44 -3.85
CA SER A 143 16.15 4.00 -4.99
C SER A 143 15.70 5.41 -5.38
N ILE A 144 14.53 5.85 -4.93
CA ILE A 144 14.02 7.20 -5.16
C ILE A 144 14.61 8.13 -4.11
N ASP A 145 15.53 8.98 -4.54
CA ASP A 145 16.10 10.04 -3.70
C ASP A 145 15.06 11.13 -3.41
N GLY A 146 15.09 11.69 -2.20
CA GLY A 146 14.15 12.68 -1.72
C GLY A 146 14.55 13.20 -0.34
N TYR A 147 14.11 14.41 0.02
CA TYR A 147 14.48 15.08 1.27
C TYR A 147 14.19 14.25 2.54
N ASP A 148 13.22 13.34 2.46
CA ASP A 148 12.72 12.54 3.57
C ASP A 148 13.13 11.06 3.48
N LYS A 149 14.04 10.67 2.59
CA LYS A 149 14.36 9.26 2.33
C LYS A 149 14.73 8.48 3.59
N ASN A 150 15.57 9.05 4.46
CA ASN A 150 15.94 8.40 5.73
C ASN A 150 14.77 8.25 6.69
N LEU A 151 13.91 9.27 6.80
CA LEU A 151 12.70 9.21 7.61
C LEU A 151 11.72 8.16 7.07
N ARG A 152 11.57 8.08 5.75
CA ARG A 152 10.76 7.07 5.07
C ARG A 152 11.30 5.65 5.33
N ILE A 153 12.61 5.44 5.20
CA ILE A 153 13.26 4.16 5.51
C ILE A 153 12.99 3.75 6.97
N GLN A 154 13.23 4.65 7.93
CA GLN A 154 13.01 4.39 9.36
C GLN A 154 11.54 4.08 9.66
N SER A 155 10.61 4.89 9.15
CA SER A 155 9.16 4.67 9.29
C SER A 155 8.75 3.31 8.74
N LEU A 156 9.31 2.92 7.59
CA LEU A 156 8.99 1.65 6.97
C LEU A 156 9.53 0.46 7.76
N VAL A 157 10.77 0.54 8.26
CA VAL A 157 11.34 -0.48 9.15
C VAL A 157 10.45 -0.69 10.38
N ASN A 158 10.02 0.40 11.03
CA ASN A 158 9.13 0.32 12.19
C ASN A 158 7.81 -0.40 11.85
N ASN A 159 7.20 -0.09 10.71
CA ASN A 159 5.97 -0.77 10.27
C ASN A 159 6.19 -2.28 10.05
N PHE A 160 7.32 -2.70 9.50
CA PHE A 160 7.64 -4.12 9.34
C PHE A 160 7.91 -4.82 10.69
N GLU A 161 8.56 -4.14 11.64
CA GLU A 161 8.74 -4.64 13.01
C GLU A 161 7.39 -4.82 13.73
N GLU A 162 6.46 -3.89 13.54
CA GLU A 162 5.09 -4.01 14.06
C GLU A 162 4.37 -5.22 13.45
N ILE A 163 4.47 -5.44 12.14
CA ILE A 163 3.91 -6.62 11.47
C ILE A 163 4.54 -7.90 12.05
N ALA A 164 5.85 -7.94 12.24
CA ALA A 164 6.55 -9.10 12.81
C ALA A 164 6.06 -9.41 14.23
N LYS A 165 5.85 -8.36 15.04
CA LYS A 165 5.30 -8.47 16.39
C LYS A 165 3.84 -8.95 16.37
N GLU A 166 3.00 -8.39 15.50
CA GLU A 166 1.60 -8.82 15.33
C GLU A 166 1.52 -10.29 14.89
N LEU A 167 2.37 -10.73 13.97
CA LEU A 167 2.48 -12.13 13.56
C LEU A 167 2.88 -13.03 14.73
N SER A 168 3.88 -12.62 15.52
CA SER A 168 4.39 -13.45 16.63
C SER A 168 3.38 -13.57 17.77
N CYS A 169 2.63 -12.51 18.06
CA CYS A 169 1.67 -12.49 19.17
C CYS A 169 0.26 -12.95 18.78
N ASN A 170 -0.17 -12.68 17.54
CA ASN A 170 -1.56 -12.76 17.10
C ASN A 170 -1.72 -13.37 15.71
N PHE A 171 -0.91 -14.38 15.35
CA PHE A 171 -0.98 -15.05 14.04
C PHE A 171 -2.37 -15.56 13.64
N LEU A 172 -3.20 -15.91 14.62
CA LEU A 172 -4.57 -16.40 14.40
C LEU A 172 -5.55 -15.29 13.99
N SER A 173 -5.15 -14.01 14.04
CA SER A 173 -5.95 -12.87 13.58
C SER A 173 -6.41 -13.04 12.13
N SER A 174 -7.64 -12.65 11.81
CA SER A 174 -8.18 -12.66 10.44
C SER A 174 -7.28 -11.90 9.45
N ASP A 175 -6.53 -10.92 9.93
CA ASP A 175 -5.66 -10.05 9.16
C ASP A 175 -4.52 -10.81 8.45
N PHE A 176 -4.13 -11.99 8.98
CA PHE A 176 -3.10 -12.86 8.41
C PHE A 176 -3.67 -14.14 7.77
N SER A 177 -4.97 -14.18 7.50
CA SER A 177 -5.64 -15.36 6.92
C SER A 177 -5.00 -15.86 5.63
N LEU A 178 -4.58 -14.95 4.75
CA LEU A 178 -3.88 -15.29 3.51
C LEU A 178 -2.48 -15.88 3.78
N LEU A 179 -1.76 -15.35 4.77
CA LEU A 179 -0.42 -15.81 5.13
C LEU A 179 -0.44 -17.23 5.72
N ARG A 180 -1.47 -17.56 6.50
CA ARG A 180 -1.69 -18.90 7.08
C ARG A 180 -1.86 -20.01 6.06
N SER A 181 -2.25 -19.67 4.83
CA SER A 181 -2.33 -20.66 3.75
C SER A 181 -0.96 -21.09 3.21
N LYS A 182 0.09 -20.29 3.49
CA LYS A 182 1.46 -20.49 2.97
C LYS A 182 2.46 -20.92 4.03
N PHE A 183 2.27 -20.47 5.26
CA PHE A 183 3.17 -20.74 6.37
C PHE A 183 2.40 -21.37 7.53
N SER A 184 2.92 -22.50 8.02
CA SER A 184 2.38 -23.18 9.20
C SER A 184 2.79 -22.52 10.51
N ASP A 185 3.93 -21.82 10.53
CA ASP A 185 4.48 -21.15 11.71
C ASP A 185 4.80 -19.66 11.44
N PRO A 186 4.17 -18.71 12.15
CA PRO A 186 4.50 -17.28 12.05
C PRO A 186 5.96 -16.98 12.41
N CYS A 187 6.54 -17.73 13.36
CA CYS A 187 7.89 -17.53 13.85
C CYS A 187 8.95 -17.82 12.78
N GLU A 188 8.60 -18.61 11.76
CA GLU A 188 9.48 -18.87 10.62
C GLU A 188 9.43 -17.75 9.57
N TYR A 189 8.28 -17.09 9.43
CA TYR A 189 8.07 -16.07 8.40
C TYR A 189 8.58 -14.69 8.83
N ALA A 190 8.33 -14.27 10.07
CA ALA A 190 8.68 -12.93 10.54
C ALA A 190 10.19 -12.60 10.41
N PRO A 191 11.12 -13.50 10.81
CA PRO A 191 12.55 -13.25 10.62
C PRO A 191 12.97 -13.15 9.14
N LYS A 192 12.27 -13.84 8.23
CA LYS A 192 12.63 -13.87 6.80
C LYS A 192 12.44 -12.50 6.15
N PHE A 193 11.27 -11.87 6.32
CA PHE A 193 11.06 -10.55 5.73
C PHE A 193 11.84 -9.46 6.47
N LEU A 194 12.04 -9.57 7.80
CA LEU A 194 12.85 -8.61 8.54
C LEU A 194 14.30 -8.61 8.04
N LYS A 195 14.87 -9.78 7.75
CA LYS A 195 16.19 -9.89 7.14
C LYS A 195 16.29 -9.13 5.81
N ILE A 196 15.25 -9.23 4.97
CA ILE A 196 15.16 -8.47 3.71
C ILE A 196 15.13 -6.97 4.00
N VAL A 197 14.21 -6.53 4.87
CA VAL A 197 14.01 -5.12 5.21
C VAL A 197 15.31 -4.50 5.74
N TYR A 198 15.94 -5.09 6.76
CA TYR A 198 17.19 -4.57 7.30
C TYR A 198 18.34 -4.61 6.29
N GLY A 199 18.44 -5.69 5.48
CA GLY A 199 19.47 -5.81 4.45
C GLY A 199 19.39 -4.69 3.41
N ILE A 200 18.17 -4.38 2.96
CA ILE A 200 17.93 -3.30 2.00
C ILE A 200 18.15 -1.93 2.66
N SER A 201 17.57 -1.69 3.85
CA SER A 201 17.72 -0.42 4.57
C SER A 201 19.19 -0.08 4.83
N ASN A 202 19.98 -1.04 5.31
CA ASN A 202 21.40 -0.82 5.60
C ASN A 202 22.19 -0.43 4.36
N ARG A 203 21.94 -1.08 3.22
CA ARG A 203 22.57 -0.74 1.94
C ARG A 203 22.31 0.70 1.53
N PHE A 204 21.06 1.16 1.61
CA PHE A 204 20.73 2.53 1.20
C PHE A 204 21.22 3.59 2.20
N LEU A 205 21.24 3.28 3.51
CA LEU A 205 21.76 4.17 4.53
C LEU A 205 23.30 4.28 4.49
N SER A 206 24.02 3.19 4.17
CA SER A 206 25.47 3.25 3.99
C SER A 206 25.87 4.09 2.76
N ASP A 207 25.15 3.93 1.65
CA ASP A 207 25.41 4.67 0.41
C ASP A 207 25.21 6.19 0.59
N GLU A 208 24.29 6.62 1.44
CA GLU A 208 24.09 8.05 1.75
C GLU A 208 25.22 8.61 2.61
N ASN A 209 25.66 7.87 3.64
CA ASN A 209 26.79 8.28 4.48
C ASN A 209 28.07 8.42 3.66
N GLU A 210 28.31 7.53 2.69
CA GLU A 210 29.45 7.64 1.77
C GLU A 210 29.34 8.87 0.85
N ARG A 211 28.16 9.12 0.25
CA ARG A 211 27.92 10.31 -0.60
C ARG A 211 28.08 11.61 0.18
N TYR A 212 27.59 11.67 1.43
CA TYR A 212 27.76 12.83 2.29
C TYR A 212 29.26 13.08 2.58
N ASN A 213 30.00 12.05 2.95
CA ASN A 213 31.44 12.15 3.22
C ASN A 213 32.26 12.55 1.98
N THR A 214 31.89 12.10 0.78
CA THR A 214 32.54 12.55 -0.47
C THR A 214 32.21 14.00 -0.81
N SER A 215 30.98 14.45 -0.54
CA SER A 215 30.56 15.83 -0.82
C SER A 215 31.20 16.85 0.13
N VAL A 216 31.34 16.51 1.41
CA VAL A 216 32.07 17.31 2.41
C VAL A 216 33.58 17.35 2.11
N SER A 217 34.17 16.22 1.68
CA SER A 217 35.57 16.17 1.24
C SER A 217 35.85 17.06 0.03
N LYS A 218 34.92 17.15 -0.94
CA LYS A 218 35.06 18.02 -2.11
C LYS A 218 34.90 19.51 -1.77
N ASN A 219 33.94 19.86 -0.91
CA ASN A 219 33.73 21.25 -0.51
C ASN A 219 34.87 21.80 0.38
N ASN A 220 35.54 20.95 1.15
CA ASN A 220 36.72 21.36 1.93
C ASN A 220 38.00 21.53 1.08
N LEU A 221 38.02 21.05 -0.17
CA LEU A 221 39.13 21.24 -1.10
C LEU A 221 38.99 22.51 -1.97
N GLU A 222 37.80 23.11 -2.05
CA GLU A 222 37.55 24.34 -2.81
C GLU A 222 37.72 25.62 -1.96
N CYS A 223 37.78 25.53 -0.63
CA CYS A 223 38.12 26.65 0.26
C CYS A 223 39.63 26.82 0.53
N CYS A 224 40.49 25.97 -0.03
CA CYS A 224 41.94 26.07 0.11
C CYS A 224 42.67 26.24 -1.24
N ARG A 225 42.16 27.14 -2.09
CA ARG A 225 42.90 27.71 -3.23
C ARG A 225 42.75 29.21 -3.27
#